data_AF-A0A7X7CDC8-F1
#
_entry.id   AF-A0A7X7CDC8-F1
#
_cell.length_a   1.000
_cell.length_b   1.000
_cell.length_c   1.000
_cell.angle_alpha   90.00
_cell.angle_beta   90.00
_cell.angle_gamma   90.00
#
_symmetry.space_group_name_H-M   'P 1'
#
loop_
_entity.id
_entity.type
_entity.pdbx_description
1 polymer ?
#
loop_
_entity_poly.entity_id
_entity_poly.type
_entity_poly.pdbx_seq_one_letter_code
_entity_poly.pdbx_strand_id
1 'polypeptide(L)' 'MPTATIAGTTVNLNEEGFLTEPTQWTDEIGAELAGYIGLAMTDEH' A
#
# COMPACT_ATOMS: atom_id res chain seq x y z
N MET A 1 -2.12 -3.45 16.21
CA MET A 1 -2.11 -3.30 14.74
C MET A 1 -1.33 -2.05 14.42
N PRO A 2 -0.14 -2.16 13.82
CA PRO A 2 0.61 -1.00 13.36
C PRO A 2 -0.16 -0.23 12.28
N THR A 3 0.12 1.06 12.18
CA THR A 3 -0.33 1.90 11.07
C THR A 3 0.88 2.47 10.33
N ALA A 4 0.70 2.76 9.04
CA ALA A 4 1.70 3.44 8.22
C ALA A 4 1.05 4.56 7.43
N THR A 5 1.84 5.56 7.05
CA THR A 5 1.41 6.58 6.08
C THR A 5 1.93 6.21 4.70
N ILE A 6 1.02 5.94 3.76
CA ILE A 6 1.31 5.57 2.37
C ILE A 6 0.44 6.45 1.48
N ALA A 7 1.04 7.07 0.45
CA ALA A 7 0.34 8.05 -0.41
C ALA A 7 -0.40 9.15 0.39
N GLY A 8 0.17 9.60 1.51
CA GLY A 8 -0.43 10.60 2.41
C GLY A 8 -1.62 10.11 3.24
N THR A 9 -2.02 8.83 3.12
CA THR A 9 -3.13 8.22 3.84
C THR A 9 -2.62 7.30 4.94
N THR A 10 -3.28 7.30 6.10
CA THR A 10 -2.98 6.36 7.18
C THR A 10 -3.70 5.04 6.94
N VAL A 11 -2.95 3.93 6.88
CA VAL A 11 -3.48 2.59 6.63
C VAL A 11 -3.15 1.63 7.77
N ASN A 12 -3.97 0.58 7.93
CA ASN A 12 -3.80 -0.48 8.90
C ASN A 12 -3.00 -1.63 8.31
N LEU A 13 -1.93 -2.03 9.01
CA LEU A 13 -1.08 -3.13 8.61
C LEU A 13 -1.09 -4.25 9.65
N ASN A 14 -0.81 -5.47 9.20
CA ASN A 14 -0.45 -6.58 10.08
C ASN A 14 1.04 -6.49 10.49
N GLU A 15 1.52 -7.46 11.26
CA GLU A 15 2.91 -7.50 11.73
C GLU A 15 3.93 -7.75 10.61
N GLU A 16 3.48 -8.26 9.46
CA GLU A 16 4.29 -8.52 8.26
C GLU A 16 4.30 -7.33 7.29
N GLY A 17 3.49 -6.29 7.55
CA GLY A 17 3.39 -5.09 6.71
C GLY A 17 2.34 -5.14 5.60
N PHE A 18 1.43 -6.12 5.61
CA PHE A 18 0.32 -6.18 4.64
C PHE A 18 -0.91 -5.41 5.14
N LEU A 19 -1.65 -4.81 4.21
CA LEU A 19 -2.93 -4.17 4.49
C LEU A 19 -3.92 -5.19 5.08
N THR A 20 -4.58 -4.80 6.17
CA THR A 20 -5.60 -5.64 6.82
C THR A 20 -7.02 -5.25 6.45
N GLU A 21 -7.22 -4.01 5.98
CA GLU A 21 -8.54 -3.48 5.60
C GLU A 21 -8.60 -3.27 4.08
N PRO A 22 -9.33 -4.12 3.33
CA PRO A 22 -9.42 -4.00 1.87
C PRO A 22 -9.99 -2.66 1.38
N THR A 23 -10.81 -2.01 2.21
CA THR A 23 -11.41 -0.69 1.91
C THR A 23 -10.40 0.46 1.95
N GLN A 24 -9.19 0.23 2.49
CA GLN A 24 -8.11 1.20 2.48
C GLN A 24 -7.27 1.16 1.19
N TRP A 25 -7.50 0.18 0.31
CA TRP A 25 -6.77 0.11 -0.96
C TRP A 25 -7.19 1.22 -1.92
N THR A 26 -6.20 1.89 -2.51
CA THR A 26 -6.36 2.78 -3.67
C THR A 26 -5.21 2.55 -4.65
N ASP A 27 -5.40 2.95 -5.91
CA ASP A 27 -4.37 2.80 -6.95
C ASP A 27 -3.08 3.58 -6.59
N GLU A 28 -3.20 4.73 -5.90
CA GLU A 28 -2.06 5.49 -5.42
C GLU A 28 -1.27 4.75 -4.33
N ILE A 29 -1.96 4.04 -3.43
CA ILE A 29 -1.31 3.19 -2.43
C ILE A 29 -0.57 2.05 -3.12
N GLY A 30 -1.18 1.43 -4.14
CA GLY A 30 -0.52 0.40 -4.93
C GLY A 30 0.72 0.89 -5.66
N ALA A 31 0.65 2.08 -6.27
CA ALA A 31 1.79 2.70 -6.94
C ALA A 31 2.96 2.99 -5.98
N GLU A 32 2.68 3.53 -4.78
CA GLU A 32 3.71 3.76 -3.75
C GLU A 32 4.35 2.46 -3.25
N LEU A 33 3.54 1.44 -2.99
CA LEU A 33 4.03 0.13 -2.56
C LEU A 33 4.91 -0.54 -3.63
N ALA A 34 4.51 -0.48 -4.90
CA ALA A 34 5.34 -0.94 -6.01
C ALA A 34 6.67 -0.17 -6.07
N GLY A 35 6.63 1.14 -5.86
CA GLY A 35 7.81 1.99 -5.81
C GLY A 35 8.83 1.56 -4.73
N TYR A 36 8.36 1.13 -3.56
CA TYR A 36 9.24 0.64 -2.48
C TYR A 36 10.05 -0.61 -2.84
N ILE A 37 9.55 -1.43 -3.77
CA ILE A 37 10.27 -2.60 -4.28
C ILE A 37 10.93 -2.33 -5.64
N GLY A 38 10.99 -1.07 -6.08
CA GLY A 38 11.62 -0.67 -7.34
C GLY A 38 10.83 -1.04 -8.59
N LEU A 39 9.52 -1.25 -8.47
CA LEU A 39 8.61 -1.55 -9.57
C LEU A 39 7.66 -0.38 -9.84
N ALA A 40 7.13 -0.34 -11.06
CA ALA A 40 6.03 0.56 -11.42
C ALA A 40 4.77 -0.27 -11.65
N MET A 41 3.62 0.17 -11.12
CA MET A 41 2.32 -0.39 -11.52
C MET A 41 2.01 0.03 -12.96
N THR A 42 2.10 -0.94 -13.87
CA THR A 42 1.63 -0.81 -15.25
C THR A 42 0.20 -1.36 -15.38
N ASP A 43 -0.46 -1.09 -16.50
CA ASP A 43 -1.82 -1.59 -16.78
C ASP A 43 -1.97 -3.12 -16.75
N GLU A 44 -0.86 -3.89 -16.80
CA GLU A 44 -0.88 -5.36 -16.71
C GLU A 44 -1.02 -5.88 -15.26
N HIS A 45 -0.76 -5.04 -14.25
CA HIS A 45 -0.82 -5.38 -12.82
C HIS A 45 -2.23 -5.14 -12.26
#